data_AF-A0AAD2G690-F1
#
_entry.id   AF-A0AAD2G690-F1
#
_cell.length_a   1.000
_cell.length_b   1.000
_cell.length_c   1.000
_cell.angle_alpha   90.00
_cell.angle_beta   90.00
_cell.angle_gamma   90.00
#
_symmetry.space_group_name_H-M   'P 1'
#
loop_
_entity.id
_entity.type
_entity.pdbx_description
1 polymer ?
#
loop_
_entity_poly.entity_id
_entity_poly.type
_entity_poly.pdbx_seq_one_letter_code
_entity_poly.pdbx_strand_id
1 'polypeptide(L)'
;MIWSVRNMAHVDFEALRGTQTVYKPGKNDSEFFKSSRQAQLDRNWENLNVKIDKREVIYTTNQYTVAAIITKHFITQAMRDKLSNETDWLDLKEDHVMLLKRIKTFMTIMHETKWQHFGLMESLKRFTNCTQKQNESVNDYRRRFEAQADQIFEILGTDVLHVYATKTMGYLDLYDPEADSDNIKALQDKFKKEVLKASAFFYNCDRSRFQSMLDKVNQTYAIEFKEYGQRNEYPTTIDQCCVAH
;
A
#
# COMPACT_ATOMS: atom_id res chain seq x y z
N MET A 1 -2.92 -25.96 7.78
CA MET A 1 -1.44 -26.09 7.76
C MET A 1 -0.84 -25.12 8.75
N ILE A 2 -0.07 -25.62 9.71
CA ILE A 2 0.37 -24.86 10.89
C ILE A 2 1.91 -24.81 10.93
N TRP A 3 2.52 -23.64 11.16
CA TRP A 3 3.98 -23.49 11.11
C TRP A 3 4.65 -23.93 12.44
N SER A 4 5.56 -24.90 12.39
CA SER A 4 6.36 -25.33 13.55
C SER A 4 7.73 -24.66 13.55
N VAL A 5 8.01 -23.86 14.58
CA VAL A 5 9.33 -23.21 14.78
C VAL A 5 10.45 -24.25 14.89
N ARG A 6 10.19 -25.38 15.56
CA ARG A 6 11.19 -26.40 15.86
C ARG A 6 11.60 -27.22 14.63
N ASN A 7 10.65 -27.43 13.71
CA ASN A 7 10.88 -28.16 12.47
C ASN A 7 11.09 -27.22 11.27
N MET A 8 10.98 -25.90 11.48
CA MET A 8 10.95 -24.85 10.45
C MET A 8 10.06 -25.19 9.23
N ALA A 9 8.96 -25.90 9.47
CA ALA A 9 8.12 -26.44 8.41
C ALA A 9 6.64 -26.34 8.77
N HIS A 10 5.80 -26.28 7.74
CA HIS A 10 4.36 -26.46 7.90
C HIS A 10 4.12 -27.91 8.33
N VAL A 11 3.60 -28.07 9.54
CA VAL A 11 3.14 -29.34 10.08
C VAL A 11 1.63 -29.41 9.84
N ASP A 12 1.24 -30.47 9.16
CA ASP A 12 -0.15 -30.87 9.11
C ASP A 12 -0.44 -31.81 10.29
N PHE A 13 -1.32 -31.40 11.19
CA PHE A 13 -1.69 -32.23 12.33
C PHE A 13 -2.59 -33.40 11.93
N GLU A 14 -3.32 -33.30 10.81
CA GLU A 14 -4.10 -34.41 10.27
C GLU A 14 -3.19 -35.54 9.77
N ALA A 15 -2.08 -35.19 9.10
CA ALA A 15 -1.06 -36.17 8.72
C ALA A 15 -0.40 -36.87 9.93
N LEU A 16 -0.43 -36.24 11.11
CA LEU A 16 0.09 -36.82 12.36
C LEU A 16 -0.90 -37.74 13.07
N ARG A 17 -2.22 -37.63 12.79
CA ARG A 17 -3.24 -38.41 13.50
C ARG A 17 -3.12 -39.91 13.27
N GLY A 18 -2.56 -40.33 12.13
CA GLY A 18 -2.24 -41.73 11.84
C GLY A 18 -3.49 -42.63 11.78
N THR A 19 -3.44 -43.65 10.93
CA THR A 19 -4.51 -44.65 10.88
C THR A 19 -4.43 -45.60 12.07
N GLN A 20 -5.57 -45.86 12.71
CA GLN A 20 -5.67 -46.87 13.77
C GLN A 20 -5.16 -48.21 13.24
N THR A 21 -4.22 -48.80 13.98
CA THR A 21 -3.59 -50.06 13.58
C THR A 21 -4.36 -51.23 14.15
N VAL A 22 -4.77 -52.16 13.27
CA VAL A 22 -5.41 -53.40 13.68
C VAL A 22 -4.34 -54.47 13.86
N TYR A 23 -4.39 -55.17 14.99
CA TYR A 23 -3.50 -56.27 15.28
C TYR A 23 -3.67 -57.37 14.23
N LYS A 24 -2.56 -57.81 13.63
CA LYS A 24 -2.53 -58.96 12.70
C LYS A 24 -2.23 -60.23 13.48
N PRO A 25 -3.21 -61.12 13.71
CA PRO A 25 -3.00 -62.31 14.51
C PRO A 25 -2.12 -63.35 13.81
N GLY A 26 -1.24 -64.00 14.57
CA GLY A 26 -0.51 -65.20 14.17
C GLY A 26 -1.37 -66.48 14.30
N LYS A 27 -0.97 -67.54 13.60
CA LYS A 27 -1.73 -68.81 13.52
C LYS A 27 -2.03 -69.47 14.89
N ASN A 28 -1.24 -69.17 15.92
CA ASN A 28 -1.32 -69.83 17.24
C ASN A 28 -1.70 -68.87 18.39
N ASP A 29 -2.13 -67.64 18.09
CA ASP A 29 -2.46 -66.68 19.14
C ASP A 29 -3.80 -67.01 19.81
N SER A 30 -3.83 -67.04 21.14
CA SER A 30 -5.07 -67.18 21.90
C SER A 30 -5.95 -65.94 21.76
N GLU A 31 -7.27 -66.11 21.86
CA GLU A 31 -8.23 -64.98 21.80
C GLU A 31 -7.94 -63.90 22.85
N PHE A 32 -7.54 -64.31 24.06
CA PHE A 32 -7.13 -63.39 25.11
C PHE A 32 -5.91 -62.55 24.71
N PHE A 33 -4.91 -63.18 24.06
CA PHE A 33 -3.71 -62.47 23.61
C PHE A 33 -4.02 -61.47 22.48
N LYS A 34 -4.89 -61.86 21.53
CA LYS A 34 -5.37 -60.96 20.46
C LYS A 34 -6.10 -59.75 21.01
N SER A 35 -7.03 -59.97 21.93
CA SER A 35 -7.81 -58.90 22.58
C SER A 35 -6.92 -57.96 23.39
N SER A 36 -5.99 -58.50 24.18
CA SER A 36 -5.06 -57.69 24.97
C SER A 36 -4.12 -56.85 24.11
N ARG A 37 -3.61 -57.38 22.99
CA ARG A 37 -2.79 -56.65 22.02
C ARG A 37 -3.57 -55.57 21.30
N GLN A 38 -4.79 -55.84 20.85
CA GLN A 38 -5.65 -54.83 20.23
C GLN A 38 -5.95 -53.69 21.21
N ALA A 39 -6.31 -54.01 22.46
CA ALA A 39 -6.53 -53.01 23.50
C ALA A 39 -5.28 -52.18 23.84
N GLN A 40 -4.07 -52.70 23.62
CA GLN A 40 -2.83 -51.94 23.74
C GLN A 40 -2.64 -50.96 22.58
N LEU A 41 -2.94 -51.39 21.35
CA LEU A 41 -2.87 -50.55 20.16
C LEU A 41 -3.90 -49.41 20.21
N ASP A 42 -5.13 -49.72 20.64
CA ASP A 42 -6.20 -48.73 20.77
C ASP A 42 -5.85 -47.66 21.81
N ARG A 43 -5.33 -48.08 22.98
CA ARG A 43 -4.82 -47.14 24.00
C ARG A 43 -3.68 -46.28 23.49
N ASN A 44 -2.77 -46.82 22.69
CA ASN A 44 -1.67 -46.05 22.12
C ASN A 44 -2.16 -45.02 21.11
N TRP A 45 -3.14 -45.39 20.29
CA TRP A 45 -3.76 -44.50 19.31
C TRP A 45 -4.53 -43.36 19.99
N GLU A 46 -5.34 -43.66 21.01
CA GLU A 46 -6.06 -42.66 21.79
C GLU A 46 -5.10 -41.68 22.48
N ASN A 47 -4.04 -42.20 23.11
CA ASN A 47 -2.99 -41.36 23.71
C ASN A 47 -2.26 -40.47 22.70
N LEU A 48 -2.11 -40.93 21.45
CA LEU A 48 -1.51 -40.13 20.38
C LEU A 48 -2.44 -38.98 19.97
N ASN A 49 -3.73 -39.26 19.78
CA ASN A 49 -4.72 -38.24 19.44
C ASN A 49 -4.82 -37.17 20.52
N VAL A 50 -4.89 -37.56 21.79
CA VAL A 50 -4.89 -36.62 22.92
C VAL A 50 -3.65 -35.72 22.92
N LYS A 51 -2.47 -36.24 22.54
CA LYS A 51 -1.24 -35.44 22.43
C LYS A 51 -1.30 -34.47 21.24
N ILE A 52 -1.91 -34.87 20.13
CA ILE A 52 -2.08 -34.02 18.95
C ILE A 52 -3.08 -32.90 19.24
N ASP A 53 -4.23 -33.22 19.83
CA ASP A 53 -5.25 -32.24 20.20
C ASP A 53 -4.68 -31.20 21.18
N LYS A 54 -3.88 -31.65 22.16
CA LYS A 54 -3.15 -30.73 23.06
C LYS A 54 -2.21 -29.81 22.30
N ARG A 55 -1.50 -30.30 21.29
CA ARG A 55 -0.58 -29.48 20.48
C ARG A 55 -1.33 -28.48 19.61
N GLU A 56 -2.49 -28.86 19.07
CA GLU A 56 -3.34 -27.98 18.28
C GLU A 56 -3.86 -26.81 19.14
N VAL A 57 -4.39 -27.11 20.32
CA VAL A 57 -4.84 -26.10 21.29
C VAL A 57 -3.71 -25.17 21.72
N ILE A 58 -2.52 -25.74 22.01
CA ILE A 58 -1.34 -24.92 22.36
C ILE A 58 -0.94 -24.03 21.19
N TYR A 59 -0.99 -24.53 19.96
CA TYR A 59 -0.63 -23.74 18.80
C TYR A 59 -1.56 -22.55 18.59
N THR A 60 -2.88 -22.77 18.59
CA THR A 60 -3.86 -21.70 18.40
C THR A 60 -3.74 -20.65 19.51
N THR A 61 -3.57 -21.07 20.76
CA THR A 61 -3.32 -20.17 21.89
C THR A 61 -2.03 -19.35 21.71
N ASN A 62 -0.96 -20.00 21.23
CA ASN A 62 0.31 -19.35 20.99
C ASN A 62 0.26 -18.35 19.83
N GLN A 63 -0.56 -18.58 18.79
CA GLN A 63 -0.70 -17.62 17.67
C GLN A 63 -1.12 -16.24 18.17
N TYR A 64 -2.19 -16.18 18.97
CA TYR A 64 -2.67 -14.93 19.58
C TYR A 64 -1.63 -14.30 20.51
N THR A 65 -0.98 -15.13 21.33
CA THR A 65 0.04 -14.68 22.30
C THR A 65 1.24 -14.06 21.59
N VAL A 66 1.73 -14.71 20.52
CA VAL A 66 2.85 -14.24 19.72
C VAL A 66 2.50 -12.95 18.97
N ALA A 67 1.32 -12.88 18.36
CA ALA A 67 0.84 -11.66 17.72
C ALA A 67 0.83 -10.48 18.72
N ALA A 68 0.29 -10.69 19.93
CA ALA A 68 0.28 -9.67 20.97
C ALA A 68 1.68 -9.23 21.42
N ILE A 69 2.62 -10.19 21.57
CA ILE A 69 4.01 -9.88 21.93
C ILE A 69 4.68 -9.04 20.84
N ILE A 70 4.52 -9.42 19.56
CA ILE A 70 5.06 -8.68 18.42
C ILE A 70 4.53 -7.25 18.44
N THR A 71 3.21 -7.10 18.53
CA THR A 71 2.55 -5.79 18.52
C THR A 71 2.99 -4.93 19.70
N LYS A 72 3.15 -5.50 20.90
CA LYS A 72 3.45 -4.74 22.12
C LYS A 72 4.93 -4.38 22.27
N HIS A 73 5.83 -5.31 21.97
CA HIS A 73 7.25 -5.20 22.33
C HIS A 73 8.20 -4.96 21.15
N PHE A 74 7.85 -5.40 19.94
CA PHE A 74 8.78 -5.41 18.81
C PHE A 74 8.52 -4.35 17.74
N ILE A 75 7.37 -3.67 17.79
CA ILE A 75 7.04 -2.57 16.89
C ILE A 75 6.86 -1.24 17.62
N THR A 76 7.23 -0.16 16.96
CA THR A 76 7.07 1.21 17.47
C THR A 76 5.60 1.61 17.52
N GLN A 77 5.27 2.62 18.34
CA GLN A 77 3.91 3.14 18.41
C GLN A 77 3.42 3.65 17.05
N ALA A 78 4.27 4.33 16.29
CA ALA A 78 3.92 4.79 14.95
C ALA A 78 3.61 3.65 13.97
N MET A 79 4.31 2.51 14.06
CA MET A 79 3.99 1.33 13.25
C MET A 79 2.70 0.65 13.70
N ARG A 80 2.42 0.63 15.01
CA ARG A 80 1.12 0.17 15.54
C ARG A 80 -0.04 0.99 14.96
N ASP A 81 0.08 2.31 15.02
CA ASP A 81 -0.98 3.22 14.58
C ASP A 81 -1.23 3.08 13.06
N LYS A 82 -0.17 2.88 12.27
CA LYS A 82 -0.27 2.56 10.83
C LYS A 82 -0.98 1.24 10.58
N LEU A 83 -0.60 0.19 11.31
CA LEU A 83 -1.22 -1.13 11.17
C LEU A 83 -2.70 -1.12 11.60
N SER A 84 -3.06 -0.38 12.65
CA SER A 84 -4.46 -0.27 13.10
C SER A 84 -5.36 0.52 12.16
N ASN A 85 -4.78 1.36 11.30
CA ASN A 85 -5.53 2.12 10.29
C ASN A 85 -5.75 1.32 9.00
N GLU A 86 -5.19 0.11 8.86
CA GLU A 86 -5.49 -0.77 7.73
C GLU A 86 -6.88 -1.39 7.88
N THR A 87 -7.57 -1.58 6.76
CA THR A 87 -8.90 -2.22 6.69
C THR A 87 -8.88 -3.66 7.22
N ASP A 88 -7.72 -4.32 7.14
CA ASP A 88 -7.55 -5.75 7.40
C ASP A 88 -6.96 -6.02 8.79
N TRP A 89 -6.94 -5.02 9.67
CA TRP A 89 -6.26 -5.08 10.97
C TRP A 89 -6.75 -6.23 11.88
N LEU A 90 -8.06 -6.51 11.86
CA LEU A 90 -8.66 -7.58 12.67
C LEU A 90 -8.13 -8.95 12.25
N ASP A 91 -8.09 -9.23 10.95
CA ASP A 91 -7.57 -10.49 10.40
C ASP A 91 -6.06 -10.63 10.63
N LEU A 92 -5.33 -9.51 10.56
CA LEU A 92 -3.89 -9.47 10.84
C LEU A 92 -3.53 -9.82 12.29
N LYS A 93 -4.45 -9.55 13.23
CA LYS A 93 -4.23 -9.81 14.66
C LYS A 93 -4.32 -11.31 15.00
N GLU A 94 -5.04 -12.07 14.20
CA GLU A 94 -5.21 -13.51 14.38
C GLU A 94 -4.06 -14.31 13.77
N ASP A 95 -3.50 -13.85 12.64
CA ASP A 95 -2.37 -14.50 11.98
C ASP A 95 -1.04 -13.74 12.16
N HIS A 96 -0.24 -14.18 13.14
CA HIS A 96 1.11 -13.69 13.39
C HIS A 96 2.06 -13.77 12.17
N VAL A 97 1.88 -14.71 11.24
CA VAL A 97 2.74 -14.83 10.05
C VAL A 97 2.40 -13.74 9.04
N MET A 98 1.11 -13.48 8.81
CA MET A 98 0.68 -12.35 7.98
C MET A 98 1.10 -11.02 8.59
N LEU A 99 0.96 -10.86 9.91
CA LEU A 99 1.44 -9.70 10.64
C LEU A 99 2.94 -9.46 10.41
N LEU A 100 3.78 -10.49 10.55
CA LEU A 100 5.22 -10.38 10.32
C LEU A 100 5.57 -10.04 8.86
N LYS A 101 4.87 -10.62 7.89
CA LYS A 101 5.05 -10.26 6.46
C LYS A 101 4.70 -8.80 6.21
N ARG A 102 3.60 -8.31 6.80
CA ARG A 102 3.18 -6.91 6.67
C ARG A 102 4.16 -5.95 7.36
N ILE A 103 4.61 -6.29 8.56
CA ILE A 103 5.66 -5.53 9.27
C ILE A 103 6.93 -5.46 8.43
N LYS A 104 7.37 -6.57 7.81
CA LYS A 104 8.52 -6.57 6.91
C LYS A 104 8.32 -5.61 5.74
N THR A 105 7.14 -5.59 5.13
CA THR A 105 6.80 -4.64 4.07
C THR A 105 6.92 -3.20 4.56
N PHE A 106 6.36 -2.88 5.73
CA PHE A 106 6.49 -1.54 6.32
C PHE A 106 7.93 -1.16 6.64
N MET A 107 8.72 -2.07 7.21
CA MET A 107 10.14 -1.86 7.52
C MET A 107 10.99 -1.66 6.26
N THR A 108 10.67 -2.37 5.17
CA THR A 108 11.40 -2.25 3.90
C THR A 108 10.99 -1.00 3.12
N ILE A 109 9.75 -0.54 3.30
CA ILE A 109 9.19 0.67 2.68
C ILE A 109 9.34 1.89 3.61
N MET A 110 10.14 1.81 4.70
CA MET A 110 10.21 2.92 5.63
C MET A 110 10.69 4.20 4.94
N HIS A 111 9.75 5.14 4.84
CA HIS A 111 9.83 6.60 4.70
C HIS A 111 10.91 7.30 5.55
N GLU A 112 11.71 6.55 6.30
CA GLU A 112 12.84 6.99 7.13
C GLU A 112 14.18 6.46 6.59
N THR A 113 14.29 6.14 5.30
CA THR A 113 15.62 6.10 4.70
C THR A 113 16.28 7.46 4.94
N LYS A 114 17.35 7.49 5.74
CA LYS A 114 18.24 8.67 5.92
C LYS A 114 18.76 9.22 4.59
N TRP A 115 18.52 8.51 3.49
CA TRP A 115 18.84 8.90 2.15
C TRP A 115 17.74 9.80 1.56
N GLN A 116 17.96 11.11 1.68
CA GLN A 116 17.04 12.15 1.22
C GLN A 116 16.65 12.00 -0.26
N HIS A 117 17.58 11.56 -1.12
CA HIS A 117 17.31 11.33 -2.55
C HIS A 117 16.33 10.17 -2.78
N PHE A 118 16.39 9.12 -1.97
CA PHE A 118 15.43 8.02 -2.06
C PHE A 118 14.04 8.47 -1.63
N GLY A 119 13.94 9.27 -0.56
CA GLY A 119 12.69 9.88 -0.12
C GLY A 119 12.05 10.78 -1.17
N LEU A 120 12.84 11.57 -1.90
CA LEU A 120 12.37 12.35 -3.04
C LEU A 120 11.80 11.44 -4.14
N MET A 121 12.53 10.39 -4.54
CA MET A 121 12.08 9.47 -5.60
C MET A 121 10.84 8.69 -5.20
N GLU A 122 10.72 8.31 -3.92
CA GLU A 122 9.52 7.64 -3.40
C GLU A 122 8.31 8.58 -3.40
N SER A 123 8.50 9.84 -2.98
CA SER A 123 7.45 10.86 -3.01
C SER A 123 7.02 11.15 -4.45
N LEU A 124 7.97 11.28 -5.38
CA LEU A 124 7.71 11.45 -6.82
C LEU A 124 6.93 10.26 -7.40
N LYS A 125 7.28 9.04 -7.01
CA LYS A 125 6.53 7.83 -7.39
C LYS A 125 5.10 7.86 -6.85
N ARG A 126 4.89 8.27 -5.60
CA ARG A 126 3.55 8.36 -5.00
C ARG A 126 2.68 9.41 -5.68
N PHE A 127 3.26 10.56 -6.01
CA PHE A 127 2.57 11.63 -6.74
C PHE A 127 2.20 11.23 -8.16
N THR A 128 3.14 10.68 -8.93
CA THR A 128 2.87 10.25 -10.32
C THR A 128 1.88 9.08 -10.41
N ASN A 129 1.80 8.23 -9.39
CA ASN A 129 0.82 7.14 -9.32
C ASN A 129 -0.45 7.53 -8.54
N CYS A 130 -0.63 8.78 -8.14
CA CYS A 130 -1.83 9.26 -7.44
C CYS A 130 -2.98 9.43 -8.45
N THR A 131 -3.58 8.31 -8.83
CA THR A 131 -4.73 8.24 -9.74
C THR A 131 -6.05 8.23 -8.96
N GLN A 132 -7.10 8.74 -9.59
CA GLN A 132 -8.45 8.71 -9.03
C GLN A 132 -8.99 7.27 -9.02
N LYS A 133 -9.50 6.80 -7.87
CA LYS A 133 -10.10 5.45 -7.77
C LYS A 133 -11.52 5.44 -8.35
N GLN A 134 -11.99 4.28 -8.80
CA GLN A 134 -13.30 4.11 -9.47
C GLN A 134 -14.52 4.64 -8.67
N ASN A 135 -14.50 4.50 -7.35
CA ASN A 135 -15.59 4.95 -6.45
C ASN A 135 -15.18 6.14 -5.55
N GLU A 136 -14.12 6.87 -5.91
CA GLU A 136 -13.64 8.02 -5.12
C GLU A 136 -14.28 9.33 -5.61
N SER A 137 -14.76 10.13 -4.66
CA SER A 137 -15.24 11.49 -4.93
C SER A 137 -14.11 12.36 -5.46
N VAL A 138 -14.41 13.26 -6.41
CA VAL A 138 -13.43 14.20 -6.98
C VAL A 138 -12.79 15.05 -5.88
N ASN A 139 -13.56 15.42 -4.84
CA ASN A 139 -13.05 16.20 -3.71
C ASN A 139 -12.07 15.42 -2.83
N ASP A 140 -12.32 14.13 -2.61
CA ASP A 140 -11.42 13.28 -1.82
C ASP A 140 -10.13 12.99 -2.59
N TYR A 141 -10.26 12.77 -3.90
CA TYR A 141 -9.12 12.65 -4.80
C TYR A 141 -8.28 13.94 -4.82
N ARG A 142 -8.91 15.11 -4.96
CA ARG A 142 -8.26 16.41 -4.89
C ARG A 142 -7.45 16.59 -3.61
N ARG A 143 -8.04 16.34 -2.44
CA ARG A 143 -7.35 16.47 -1.16
C ARG A 143 -6.12 15.57 -1.06
N ARG A 144 -6.23 14.32 -1.53
CA ARG A 144 -5.11 13.37 -1.61
C ARG A 144 -4.01 13.87 -2.55
N PHE A 145 -4.39 14.34 -3.73
CA PHE A 145 -3.45 14.83 -4.73
C PHE A 145 -2.71 16.07 -4.24
N GLU A 146 -3.42 17.05 -3.69
CA GLU A 146 -2.84 18.28 -3.12
C GLU A 146 -1.83 17.95 -2.00
N ALA A 147 -2.18 17.04 -1.10
CA ALA A 147 -1.26 16.61 -0.03
C ALA A 147 0.03 15.97 -0.58
N GLN A 148 -0.06 15.16 -1.65
CA GLN A 148 1.13 14.58 -2.29
C GLN A 148 1.94 15.62 -3.07
N ALA A 149 1.27 16.59 -3.71
CA ALA A 149 1.93 17.68 -4.43
C ALA A 149 2.71 18.59 -3.48
N ASP A 150 2.09 18.99 -2.37
CA ASP A 150 2.71 19.84 -1.36
C ASP A 150 3.93 19.16 -0.73
N GLN A 151 3.85 17.85 -0.47
CA GLN A 151 4.99 17.07 0.03
C GLN A 151 6.19 17.12 -0.94
N ILE A 152 5.96 17.00 -2.25
CA ILE A 152 7.05 17.08 -3.23
C ILE A 152 7.62 18.49 -3.32
N PHE A 153 6.76 19.50 -3.29
CA PHE A 153 7.20 20.89 -3.38
C PHE A 153 7.99 21.32 -2.16
N GLU A 154 7.66 20.79 -0.99
CA GLU A 154 8.44 20.96 0.23
C GLU A 154 9.83 20.33 0.11
N ILE A 155 9.94 19.11 -0.45
CA ILE A 155 11.23 18.41 -0.63
C ILE A 155 12.10 19.07 -1.71
N LEU A 156 11.51 19.48 -2.83
CA LEU A 156 12.25 20.11 -3.95
C LEU A 156 12.67 21.55 -3.65
N GLY A 157 11.95 22.22 -2.76
CA GLY A 157 12.15 23.62 -2.45
C GLY A 157 11.58 24.56 -3.52
N THR A 158 11.47 25.83 -3.13
CA THR A 158 10.85 26.88 -3.94
C THR A 158 11.65 27.29 -5.16
N ASP A 159 12.97 27.13 -5.08
CA ASP A 159 13.91 27.70 -6.06
C ASP A 159 13.97 26.86 -7.33
N VAL A 160 13.88 25.53 -7.20
CA VAL A 160 13.80 24.60 -8.34
C VAL A 160 12.54 24.88 -9.16
N LEU A 161 11.40 25.05 -8.46
CA LEU A 161 10.13 25.36 -9.12
C LEU A 161 10.14 26.76 -9.75
N HIS A 162 10.84 27.72 -9.13
CA HIS A 162 11.02 29.06 -9.68
C HIS A 162 11.81 29.01 -10.99
N VAL A 163 12.95 28.31 -11.02
CA VAL A 163 13.77 28.15 -12.23
C VAL A 163 13.01 27.39 -13.33
N TYR A 164 12.16 26.43 -12.95
CA TYR A 164 11.30 25.75 -13.91
C TYR A 164 10.23 26.68 -14.50
N ALA A 165 9.53 27.43 -13.66
CA ALA A 165 8.48 28.35 -14.09
C ALA A 165 9.03 29.40 -15.09
N THR A 166 10.17 30.01 -14.78
CA THR A 166 10.77 31.05 -15.65
C THR A 166 11.29 30.53 -16.99
N LYS A 167 11.54 29.22 -17.11
CA LYS A 167 11.95 28.56 -18.35
C LYS A 167 10.78 28.04 -19.20
N THR A 168 9.57 28.08 -18.67
CA THR A 168 8.39 27.53 -19.35
C THR A 168 7.85 28.53 -20.38
N MET A 169 7.57 28.10 -21.61
CA MET A 169 7.08 28.97 -22.69
C MET A 169 5.81 29.74 -22.30
N GLY A 170 4.89 29.12 -21.57
CA GLY A 170 3.67 29.78 -21.10
C GLY A 170 3.92 30.92 -20.12
N TYR A 171 5.02 30.89 -19.38
CA TYR A 171 5.44 32.02 -18.55
C TYR A 171 6.07 33.12 -19.42
N LEU A 172 6.91 32.76 -20.39
CA LEU A 172 7.56 33.72 -21.28
C LEU A 172 6.56 34.52 -22.13
N ASP A 173 5.49 33.88 -22.59
CA ASP A 173 4.42 34.54 -23.37
C ASP A 173 3.61 35.54 -22.54
N LEU A 174 3.51 35.32 -21.23
CA LEU A 174 2.77 36.20 -20.30
C LEU A 174 3.70 37.15 -19.54
N TYR A 175 5.02 36.99 -19.70
CA TYR A 175 6.01 37.79 -19.02
C TYR A 175 6.15 39.13 -19.72
N ASP A 176 5.71 40.17 -19.02
CA ASP A 176 5.89 41.55 -19.43
C ASP A 176 7.06 42.18 -18.61
N PRO A 177 8.19 42.52 -19.25
CA PRO A 177 9.34 43.12 -18.58
C PRO A 177 9.07 44.54 -18.07
N GLU A 178 8.01 45.20 -18.54
CA GLU A 178 7.60 46.54 -18.09
C GLU A 178 6.55 46.49 -16.97
N ALA A 179 6.06 45.30 -16.61
CA ALA A 179 5.10 45.14 -15.53
C ALA A 179 5.73 45.39 -14.14
N ASP A 180 4.90 45.87 -13.21
CA ASP A 180 5.29 46.08 -11.82
C ASP A 180 5.89 44.80 -11.20
N SER A 181 6.92 44.98 -10.35
CA SER A 181 7.64 43.87 -9.71
C SER A 181 6.73 42.93 -8.89
N ASP A 182 5.59 43.44 -8.41
CA ASP A 182 4.59 42.66 -7.68
C ASP A 182 3.74 41.79 -8.61
N ASN A 183 3.40 42.29 -9.82
CA ASN A 183 2.69 41.51 -10.84
C ASN A 183 3.56 40.37 -11.38
N ILE A 184 4.86 40.61 -11.55
CA ILE A 184 5.83 39.60 -11.97
C ILE A 184 5.92 38.49 -10.92
N LYS A 185 6.04 38.84 -9.63
CA LYS A 185 6.06 37.84 -8.53
C LYS A 185 4.76 37.05 -8.44
N ALA A 186 3.61 37.71 -8.57
CA ALA A 186 2.31 37.04 -8.54
C ALA A 186 2.14 36.04 -9.70
N LEU A 187 2.60 36.41 -10.91
CA LEU A 187 2.63 35.52 -12.06
C LEU A 187 3.56 34.31 -11.81
N GLN A 188 4.75 34.56 -11.27
CA GLN A 188 5.70 33.50 -10.91
C GLN A 188 5.13 32.52 -9.89
N ASP A 189 4.51 33.01 -8.81
CA ASP A 189 3.93 32.15 -7.78
C ASP A 189 2.73 31.35 -8.30
N LYS A 190 1.93 31.93 -9.19
CA LYS A 190 0.82 31.23 -9.86
C LYS A 190 1.33 30.08 -10.73
N PHE A 191 2.35 30.31 -11.55
CA PHE A 191 2.93 29.27 -12.42
C PHE A 191 3.61 28.15 -11.61
N LYS A 192 4.35 28.55 -10.57
CA LYS A 192 5.10 27.65 -9.68
C LYS A 192 4.21 26.64 -8.96
N LYS A 193 3.05 27.07 -8.48
CA LYS A 193 2.20 26.24 -7.61
C LYS A 193 0.95 25.74 -8.32
N GLU A 194 0.19 26.63 -8.96
CA GLU A 194 -1.15 26.31 -9.44
C GLU A 194 -1.12 25.63 -10.80
N VAL A 195 -0.36 26.18 -11.76
CA VAL A 195 -0.33 25.65 -13.13
C VAL A 195 0.29 24.25 -13.19
N LEU A 196 1.39 24.04 -12.46
CA LEU A 196 2.04 22.72 -12.39
C LEU A 196 1.15 21.68 -11.70
N LYS A 197 0.50 22.04 -10.58
CA LYS A 197 -0.45 21.16 -9.88
C LYS A 197 -1.65 20.83 -10.77
N ALA A 198 -2.24 21.81 -11.42
CA ALA A 198 -3.41 21.64 -12.27
C ALA A 198 -3.10 20.72 -13.47
N SER A 199 -1.94 20.93 -14.11
CA SER A 199 -1.48 20.09 -15.22
C SER A 199 -1.24 18.63 -14.78
N ALA A 200 -0.59 18.43 -13.63
CA ALA A 200 -0.35 17.09 -13.09
C ALA A 200 -1.62 16.42 -12.57
N PHE A 201 -2.56 17.18 -12.01
CA PHE A 201 -3.88 16.69 -11.61
C PHE A 201 -4.63 16.17 -12.82
N PHE A 202 -4.69 16.97 -13.88
CA PHE A 202 -5.34 16.61 -15.14
C PHE A 202 -4.69 15.39 -15.82
N TYR A 203 -3.37 15.22 -15.70
CA TYR A 203 -2.66 14.04 -16.20
C TYR A 203 -3.03 12.75 -15.44
N ASN A 204 -3.27 12.84 -14.13
CA ASN A 204 -3.55 11.69 -13.26
C ASN A 204 -5.05 11.38 -13.07
N CYS A 205 -5.92 12.24 -13.59
CA CYS A 205 -7.37 12.08 -13.56
C CYS A 205 -7.84 10.80 -14.28
N ASP A 206 -9.02 10.30 -13.88
CA ASP A 206 -9.66 9.17 -14.57
C ASP A 206 -10.01 9.54 -16.01
N ARG A 207 -9.30 8.92 -16.97
CA ARG A 207 -9.47 9.18 -18.40
C ARG A 207 -10.91 9.00 -18.85
N SER A 208 -11.65 8.06 -18.27
CA SER A 208 -13.04 7.81 -18.66
C SER A 208 -13.96 9.00 -18.36
N ARG A 209 -13.66 9.77 -17.31
CA ARG A 209 -14.45 10.93 -16.89
C ARG A 209 -14.02 12.20 -17.60
N PHE A 210 -12.71 12.38 -17.80
CA PHE A 210 -12.13 13.62 -18.34
C PHE A 210 -11.80 13.58 -19.84
N GLN A 211 -12.18 12.51 -20.56
CA GLN A 211 -11.83 12.31 -21.97
C GLN A 211 -12.26 13.47 -22.87
N SER A 212 -13.49 13.98 -22.71
CA SER A 212 -14.03 15.06 -23.54
C SER A 212 -13.23 16.36 -23.41
N MET A 213 -12.76 16.65 -22.20
CA MET A 213 -11.92 17.81 -21.91
C MET A 213 -10.50 17.60 -22.45
N LEU A 214 -9.93 16.40 -22.27
CA LEU A 214 -8.64 16.02 -22.83
C LEU A 214 -8.64 16.17 -24.35
N ASP A 215 -9.69 15.70 -25.02
CA ASP A 215 -9.84 15.79 -26.47
C ASP A 215 -9.90 17.26 -26.92
N LYS A 216 -10.64 18.11 -26.21
CA LYS A 216 -10.71 19.56 -26.52
C LYS A 216 -9.36 20.25 -26.36
N VAL A 217 -8.64 19.98 -25.27
CA VAL A 217 -7.32 20.58 -25.01
C VAL A 217 -6.30 20.09 -26.04
N ASN A 218 -6.30 18.80 -26.36
CA ASN A 218 -5.41 18.23 -27.39
C ASN A 218 -5.71 18.78 -28.79
N GLN A 219 -6.98 18.91 -29.15
CA GLN A 219 -7.40 19.52 -30.42
C GLN A 219 -6.92 20.97 -30.53
N THR A 220 -7.02 21.74 -29.44
CA THR A 220 -6.60 23.14 -29.43
C THR A 220 -5.08 23.28 -29.49
N TYR A 221 -4.37 22.41 -28.78
CA TYR A 221 -2.91 22.36 -28.79
C TYR A 221 -2.34 21.97 -30.17
N ALA A 222 -3.04 21.09 -30.90
CA ALA A 222 -2.64 20.62 -32.23
C ALA A 222 -2.77 21.70 -33.34
N ILE A 223 -3.38 22.85 -33.07
CA ILE A 223 -3.52 23.94 -34.05
C ILE A 223 -2.18 24.67 -34.18
N GLU A 224 -1.31 24.24 -35.09
CA GLU A 224 0.06 24.77 -35.25
C GLU A 224 0.12 26.27 -35.60
N PHE A 225 -0.93 26.83 -36.21
CA PHE A 225 -0.98 28.23 -36.67
C PHE A 225 -1.26 29.27 -35.57
N LYS A 226 -1.58 28.85 -34.34
CA LYS A 226 -1.81 29.77 -33.20
C LYS A 226 -0.54 29.93 -32.36
N GLU A 227 -0.37 31.10 -31.73
CA GLU A 227 0.72 31.34 -30.78
C GLU A 227 0.59 30.42 -29.54
N TYR A 228 1.70 30.12 -28.86
CA TYR A 228 1.71 29.15 -27.75
C TYR A 228 0.73 29.52 -26.62
N GLY A 229 0.69 30.79 -26.19
CA GLY A 229 -0.29 31.29 -25.22
C GLY A 229 -1.75 31.10 -25.63
N GLN A 230 -2.07 31.08 -26.93
CA GLN A 230 -3.42 30.84 -27.45
C GLN A 230 -3.73 29.34 -27.67
N ARG A 231 -2.71 28.48 -27.64
CA ARG A 231 -2.82 27.02 -27.73
C ARG A 231 -2.89 26.36 -26.36
N ASN A 232 -2.35 27.02 -25.34
CA ASN A 232 -2.26 26.53 -23.98
C ASN A 232 -3.57 26.78 -23.20
N GLU A 233 -4.65 26.10 -23.59
CA GLU A 233 -5.94 26.10 -22.85
C GLU A 233 -5.94 25.10 -21.68
N TYR A 234 -4.78 24.61 -21.25
CA TYR A 234 -4.70 23.72 -20.09
C TYR A 234 -5.19 24.45 -18.83
N PRO A 235 -5.86 23.74 -17.90
CA PRO A 235 -6.29 24.31 -16.64
C PRO A 235 -5.11 24.93 -15.89
N THR A 236 -5.29 26.16 -15.42
CA THR A 236 -4.27 26.91 -14.68
C THR A 236 -4.43 26.78 -13.17
N THR A 237 -5.54 26.21 -12.71
CA THR A 237 -5.88 25.98 -11.30
C THR A 237 -6.59 24.64 -11.16
N ILE A 238 -6.49 24.00 -9.99
CA ILE A 238 -7.18 22.72 -9.73
C ILE A 238 -8.70 22.90 -9.78
N ASP A 239 -9.22 24.05 -9.36
CA ASP A 239 -10.66 24.32 -9.40
C ASP A 239 -11.22 24.27 -10.83
N GLN A 240 -10.47 24.77 -11.82
CA GLN A 240 -10.84 24.64 -13.24
C GLN A 240 -10.90 23.18 -13.71
N CYS A 241 -10.08 22.30 -13.13
CA CYS A 241 -10.16 20.86 -13.39
C CYS A 241 -11.42 20.24 -12.78
N CYS A 242 -11.89 20.74 -11.63
CA CYS A 242 -13.04 20.17 -10.92
C CYS A 242 -14.40 20.67 -11.43
N VAL A 243 -14.47 21.87 -12.01
CA VAL A 243 -15.73 22.50 -12.48
C VAL A 243 -16.18 21.99 -13.85
N ALA A 244 -15.33 21.28 -14.59
CA ALA A 244 -15.66 20.70 -15.90
C ALA A 244 -16.52 19.41 -15.83
N HIS A 245 -17.15 19.14 -14.67
CA HIS A 245 -18.05 18.01 -14.42
C HIS A 245 -19.44 18.47 -13.98
#